data_AF-A0ABD0XQE3-F1
#
_entry.id   AF-A0ABD0XQE3-F1
#
_cell.length_a   1.000
_cell.length_b   1.000
_cell.length_c   1.000
_cell.angle_alpha   90.00
_cell.angle_beta   90.00
_cell.angle_gamma   90.00
#
_symmetry.space_group_name_H-M   'P 1'
#
loop_
_entity.id
_entity.type
_entity.pdbx_description
1 polymer ?
#
loop_
_entity_poly.entity_id
_entity_poly.type
_entity_poly.pdbx_seq_one_letter_code
_entity_poly.pdbx_strand_id
1 'polypeptide(L)'
;MRLETAGRAVVRTNWRMHISVPLQTDLRKFRTYKGNSVRDLLRAMRNKKHHYHELPAEVQETLGEVPEGFVSYFTSRFPRLLLHTHNALGTCSHERLFHPYYLPPSSKQ
;
A
#
# COMPACT_ATOMS: atom_id res chain seq x y z
N MET A 1 -11.93 9.09 -8.00
CA MET A 1 -10.44 9.09 -7.95
C MET A 1 -9.98 7.81 -8.64
N ARG A 2 -9.12 7.87 -9.67
CA ARG A 2 -8.74 6.70 -10.51
C ARG A 2 -8.23 5.51 -9.71
N LEU A 3 -7.63 5.76 -8.55
CA LEU A 3 -7.12 4.75 -7.63
C LEU A 3 -8.21 3.81 -7.08
N GLU A 4 -9.46 4.24 -6.96
CA GLU A 4 -10.55 3.40 -6.42
C GLU A 4 -11.35 2.69 -7.52
N THR A 5 -11.20 3.10 -8.78
CA THR A 5 -11.81 2.42 -9.93
C THR A 5 -11.28 1.00 -10.00
N ALA A 6 -12.15 -0.01 -10.03
CA ALA A 6 -11.77 -1.45 -9.96
C ALA A 6 -10.95 -1.85 -8.72
N GLY A 7 -10.88 -1.01 -7.68
CA GLY A 7 -10.10 -1.24 -6.46
C GLY A 7 -10.54 -2.47 -5.66
N ARG A 8 -11.79 -2.93 -5.81
CA ARG A 8 -12.32 -4.11 -5.12
C ARG A 8 -11.50 -5.38 -5.38
N ALA A 9 -11.02 -5.57 -6.61
CA ALA A 9 -10.18 -6.71 -6.96
C ALA A 9 -8.77 -6.60 -6.36
N VAL A 10 -8.28 -5.38 -6.17
CA VAL A 10 -6.96 -5.09 -5.60
C VAL A 10 -6.95 -5.36 -4.10
N VAL A 11 -7.97 -4.89 -3.38
CA VAL A 11 -8.11 -5.07 -1.92
C VAL A 11 -8.81 -6.37 -1.53
N ARG A 12 -9.10 -7.24 -2.52
CA ARG A 12 -9.80 -8.52 -2.30
C ARG A 12 -11.11 -8.34 -1.50
N THR A 13 -11.91 -7.37 -1.91
CA THR A 13 -13.15 -6.87 -1.27
C THR A 13 -12.94 -6.16 0.09
N ASN A 14 -12.15 -6.72 1.00
CA ASN A 14 -11.83 -6.11 2.29
C ASN A 14 -10.41 -6.49 2.73
N TRP A 15 -9.42 -5.63 2.49
CA TRP A 15 -8.01 -5.94 2.72
C TRP A 15 -7.69 -6.26 4.19
N ARG A 16 -8.51 -5.75 5.13
CA ARG A 16 -8.35 -6.05 6.57
C ARG A 16 -8.50 -7.54 6.88
N MET A 17 -9.24 -8.29 6.06
CA MET A 17 -9.41 -9.75 6.24
C MET A 17 -8.22 -10.55 5.70
N HIS A 18 -7.32 -9.91 4.96
CA HIS A 18 -6.20 -10.57 4.26
C HIS A 18 -4.83 -10.21 4.86
N ILE A 19 -4.81 -9.53 6.00
CA ILE A 19 -3.60 -9.24 6.77
C ILE A 19 -3.59 -10.05 8.08
N SER A 20 -2.41 -10.20 8.68
CA SER A 20 -2.18 -10.94 9.93
C SER A 20 -2.97 -10.33 11.09
N VAL A 21 -3.44 -11.19 12.01
CA VAL A 21 -4.22 -10.79 13.18
C VAL A 21 -3.50 -9.73 14.04
N PRO A 22 -2.18 -9.84 14.33
CA PRO A 22 -1.47 -8.79 15.07
C PRO A 22 -1.58 -7.42 14.40
N LEU A 23 -1.40 -7.36 13.08
CA LEU A 23 -1.52 -6.12 12.32
C LEU A 23 -2.97 -5.59 12.28
N GLN A 24 -3.98 -6.45 12.18
CA GLN A 24 -5.39 -6.03 12.26
C GLN A 24 -5.69 -5.36 13.60
N THR A 25 -5.28 -5.98 14.70
CA THR A 25 -5.49 -5.48 16.07
C THR A 25 -4.80 -4.13 16.26
N ASP A 26 -3.55 -4.03 15.81
CA ASP A 26 -2.76 -2.81 15.92
C ASP A 26 -3.35 -1.64 15.10
N LEU A 27 -3.86 -1.89 13.89
CA LEU A 27 -4.50 -0.87 13.06
C LEU A 27 -5.81 -0.34 13.66
N ARG A 28 -6.55 -1.14 14.44
CA ARG A 28 -7.82 -0.74 15.05
C ARG A 28 -7.67 0.25 16.21
N LYS A 29 -6.48 0.37 16.81
CA LYS A 29 -6.27 1.18 18.02
C LYS A 29 -6.45 2.67 17.80
N PHE A 30 -5.95 3.21 16.69
CA PHE A 30 -5.79 4.66 16.52
C PHE A 30 -6.63 5.25 15.39
N ARG A 31 -7.00 4.46 14.38
CA ARG A 31 -7.73 4.97 13.21
C ARG A 31 -8.56 3.89 12.53
N THR A 32 -9.77 4.25 12.15
CA THR A 32 -10.59 3.42 11.27
C THR A 32 -10.12 3.58 9.82
N TYR A 33 -9.61 2.50 9.24
CA TYR A 33 -9.33 2.43 7.81
C TYR A 33 -10.44 1.67 7.08
N LYS A 34 -10.84 2.16 5.91
CA LYS A 34 -11.85 1.53 5.05
C LYS A 34 -11.24 0.33 4.33
N GLY A 35 -11.69 -0.86 4.71
CA GLY A 35 -11.22 -2.13 4.17
C GLY A 35 -11.42 -2.31 2.66
N ASN A 36 -12.37 -1.60 2.06
CA ASN A 36 -12.63 -1.65 0.62
C ASN A 36 -11.90 -0.56 -0.19
N SER A 37 -11.06 0.27 0.45
CA SER A 37 -10.35 1.36 -0.21
C SER A 37 -8.87 1.03 -0.42
N VAL A 38 -8.42 1.19 -1.67
CA VAL A 38 -7.01 1.06 -2.04
C VAL A 38 -6.19 2.16 -1.37
N ARG A 39 -6.73 3.39 -1.34
CA ARG A 39 -6.10 4.54 -0.67
C ARG A 39 -5.84 4.24 0.80
N ASP A 40 -6.81 3.67 1.51
CA ASP A 40 -6.67 3.39 2.94
C ASP A 40 -5.69 2.23 3.22
N LEU A 41 -5.58 1.25 2.31
CA LEU A 41 -4.50 0.26 2.38
C LEU A 41 -3.11 0.92 2.26
N LEU A 42 -2.91 1.77 1.24
CA LEU A 42 -1.64 2.49 1.07
C LEU A 42 -1.31 3.41 2.26
N ARG A 43 -2.34 4.05 2.86
CA ARG A 43 -2.18 4.86 4.06
C ARG A 43 -1.77 4.02 5.27
N ALA A 44 -2.36 2.84 5.45
CA ALA A 44 -2.00 1.91 6.51
C ALA A 44 -0.54 1.44 6.34
N MET A 45 -0.14 1.07 5.11
CA MET A 45 1.25 0.72 4.80
C MET A 45 2.21 1.86 5.13
N ARG A 46 1.92 3.09 4.68
CA ARG A 46 2.75 4.27 4.96
C ARG A 46 2.86 4.55 6.47
N ASN A 47 1.75 4.42 7.20
CA ASN A 47 1.73 4.60 8.65
C ASN A 47 2.61 3.55 9.35
N LYS A 48 2.49 2.27 9.00
CA LYS A 48 3.24 1.19 9.65
C LYS A 48 4.72 1.18 9.28
N LYS A 49 5.08 1.57 8.06
CA LYS A 49 6.48 1.83 7.70
C LYS A 49 7.06 2.95 8.55
N HIS A 50 6.34 4.06 8.70
CA HIS A 50 6.83 5.24 9.43
C HIS A 50 7.06 4.96 10.92
N HIS A 51 6.16 4.20 11.54
CA HIS A 51 6.24 3.87 12.97
C HIS A 51 6.82 2.47 13.23
N TYR A 52 7.54 1.88 12.27
CA TYR A 52 7.93 0.46 12.32
C TYR A 52 8.65 0.08 13.64
N HIS A 53 9.60 0.91 14.08
CA HIS A 53 10.38 0.67 15.30
C HIS A 53 9.56 0.85 16.60
N GLU A 54 8.40 1.49 16.54
CA GLU A 54 7.48 1.67 17.67
C GLU A 54 6.43 0.55 17.75
N LEU A 55 6.40 -0.35 16.76
CA LEU A 55 5.42 -1.44 16.72
C LEU A 55 5.77 -2.53 17.74
N PRO A 56 4.77 -3.23 18.31
CA PRO A 56 5.01 -4.44 19.09
C PRO A 56 5.82 -5.47 18.30
N ALA A 57 6.65 -6.26 18.99
CA ALA A 57 7.53 -7.26 18.36
C ALA A 57 6.76 -8.26 17.48
N GLU A 58 5.58 -8.72 17.93
CA GLU A 58 4.69 -9.61 17.14
C GLU A 58 4.25 -9.00 15.80
N VAL A 59 4.09 -7.67 15.73
CA VAL A 59 3.69 -6.98 14.50
C VAL A 59 4.91 -6.84 13.59
N GLN A 60 6.08 -6.54 14.14
CA GLN A 60 7.34 -6.48 13.39
C GLN A 60 7.68 -7.85 12.77
N GLU A 61 7.61 -8.93 13.55
CA GLU A 61 7.87 -10.29 13.09
C GLU A 61 6.93 -10.68 11.94
N THR A 62 5.64 -10.37 12.06
CA THR A 62 4.69 -10.69 10.99
C THR A 62 4.89 -9.84 9.72
N LEU A 63 5.31 -8.58 9.86
CA LEU A 63 5.58 -7.69 8.73
C LEU A 63 6.92 -7.99 8.04
N GLY A 64 7.90 -8.50 8.79
CA GLY A 64 9.27 -8.66 8.35
C GLY A 64 10.06 -7.34 8.31
N GLU A 65 11.38 -7.47 8.19
CA GLU A 65 12.29 -6.32 8.20
C GLU A 65 12.03 -5.33 7.06
N VAL A 66 12.32 -4.05 7.32
CA VAL A 66 12.22 -2.99 6.32
C VAL A 66 13.55 -2.86 5.57
N PRO A 67 13.56 -2.71 4.24
CA PRO A 67 12.39 -2.59 3.37
C PRO A 67 11.83 -3.91 2.80
N GLU A 68 12.64 -4.94 2.60
CA GLU A 68 12.29 -6.10 1.76
C GLU A 68 11.15 -6.94 2.35
N GLY A 69 11.23 -7.33 3.62
CA GLY A 69 10.22 -8.13 4.30
C GLY A 69 8.87 -7.41 4.32
N PHE A 70 8.90 -6.12 4.71
CA PHE A 70 7.70 -5.28 4.75
C PHE A 70 7.01 -5.18 3.39
N VAL A 71 7.75 -4.92 2.31
CA VAL A 71 7.16 -4.82 0.96
C VAL A 71 6.65 -6.18 0.48
N SER A 72 7.40 -7.25 0.73
CA SER A 72 7.02 -8.64 0.38
C SER A 72 5.72 -9.05 1.08
N TYR A 73 5.54 -8.67 2.34
CA TYR A 73 4.31 -8.96 3.09
C TYR A 73 3.05 -8.46 2.39
N PHE A 74 3.05 -7.21 1.91
CA PHE A 74 1.88 -6.60 1.26
C PHE A 74 1.73 -7.07 -0.20
N THR A 75 2.83 -7.16 -0.94
CA THR A 75 2.78 -7.53 -2.36
C THR A 75 2.41 -9.00 -2.57
N SER A 76 2.82 -9.91 -1.68
CA SER A 76 2.37 -11.31 -1.70
C SER A 76 0.87 -11.46 -1.43
N ARG A 77 0.29 -10.64 -0.55
CA ARG A 77 -1.14 -10.66 -0.19
C ARG A 77 -2.04 -9.93 -1.19
N PHE A 78 -1.52 -8.86 -1.79
CA PHE A 78 -2.19 -7.98 -2.74
C PHE A 78 -1.39 -7.85 -4.04
N PRO A 79 -1.29 -8.91 -4.86
CA PRO A 79 -0.40 -8.96 -6.03
C PRO A 79 -0.72 -7.92 -7.10
N ARG A 80 -1.95 -7.39 -7.12
CA ARG A 80 -2.37 -6.34 -8.06
C ARG A 80 -2.08 -4.92 -7.58
N LEU A 81 -1.68 -4.74 -6.32
CA LEU A 81 -1.58 -3.43 -5.68
C LEU A 81 -0.60 -2.50 -6.41
N LEU A 82 0.62 -2.96 -6.65
CA LEU A 82 1.67 -2.13 -7.24
C LEU A 82 1.29 -1.67 -8.65
N LEU A 83 0.94 -2.60 -9.55
CA LEU A 83 0.58 -2.30 -10.93
C LEU A 83 -0.66 -1.39 -10.99
N HIS A 84 -1.67 -1.68 -10.16
CA HIS A 84 -2.87 -0.85 -10.07
C HIS A 84 -2.56 0.58 -9.62
N THR A 85 -1.77 0.74 -8.55
CA THR A 85 -1.37 2.05 -8.04
C THR A 85 -0.52 2.80 -9.06
N HIS A 86 0.42 2.14 -9.73
CA HIS A 86 1.24 2.74 -10.78
C HIS A 86 0.38 3.26 -11.94
N ASN A 87 -0.53 2.45 -12.47
CA ASN A 87 -1.44 2.89 -13.53
C ASN A 87 -2.34 4.04 -13.09
N ALA A 88 -2.90 3.98 -11.88
CA ALA A 88 -3.79 5.01 -11.37
C ALA A 88 -3.08 6.35 -11.13
N LEU A 89 -1.84 6.33 -10.67
CA LEU A 89 -1.01 7.51 -10.41
C LEU A 89 -0.31 8.04 -11.66
N GLY A 90 -0.48 7.41 -12.83
CA GLY A 90 0.07 7.91 -14.10
C GLY A 90 -0.39 9.33 -14.46
N THR A 91 -1.52 9.81 -13.92
CA THR A 91 -1.94 11.21 -14.07
C THR A 91 -1.02 12.20 -13.37
N CYS A 92 -0.32 11.77 -12.33
CA CYS A 92 0.64 12.56 -11.55
C CYS A 92 2.08 12.41 -12.07
N SER A 93 2.30 11.68 -13.17
CA SER A 93 3.65 11.41 -13.73
C SER A 93 4.46 12.67 -14.08
N HIS A 94 3.78 13.79 -14.33
CA HIS A 94 4.41 15.09 -14.62
C HIS A 94 4.95 15.80 -13.36
N GLU A 95 4.46 15.45 -12.17
CA GLU A 95 4.91 16.05 -10.91
C GLU A 95 6.31 15.53 -10.55
N ARG A 96 7.18 16.41 -10.05
CA ARG A 96 8.59 16.08 -9.72
C ARG A 96 8.76 14.86 -8.84
N LEU A 97 7.84 14.68 -7.87
CA LEU A 97 7.87 13.55 -6.94
C LEU A 97 7.74 12.19 -7.66
N PHE A 98 7.08 12.16 -8.81
CA PHE A 98 6.78 10.94 -9.55
C PHE A 98 7.75 10.63 -10.69
N HIS A 99 8.65 11.56 -11.06
CA HIS A 99 9.63 11.37 -12.13
C HIS A 99 10.46 10.07 -12.02
N PRO A 100 10.90 9.62 -10.82
CA PRO A 100 11.65 8.36 -10.72
C PRO A 100 10.84 7.10 -11.09
N TYR A 101 9.51 7.18 -11.17
CA TYR A 101 8.62 6.02 -11.35
C TYR A 101 7.95 5.96 -12.73
N TYR A 102 8.06 7.01 -13.53
CA TYR A 102 7.46 7.09 -14.86
C TYR A 102 8.50 7.56 -15.87
N LEU A 103 8.42 7.01 -17.07
CA LEU A 103 9.26 7.48 -18.16
C LEU A 103 8.92 8.95 -18.46
N PRO A 104 9.93 9.79 -18.74
CA PRO A 104 9.66 11.13 -19.26
C PRO A 104 8.83 10.99 -20.54
N PRO A 105 7.87 11.88 -20.80
CA PRO A 105 7.11 11.84 -22.04
C PRO A 105 8.11 11.86 -23.19
N SER A 106 8.12 10.80 -23.99
CA SER A 106 9.03 10.68 -25.13
C SER A 106 8.87 11.91 -25.99
N SER A 107 9.96 12.67 -26.16
CA SER A 107 10.05 13.73 -27.16
C SER A 107 9.73 13.07 -28.49
N LYS A 108 8.51 13.24 -28.99
CA LYS A 108 8.23 12.91 -30.39
C LYS A 108 9.06 13.90 -31.21
N GLN A 109 10.09 13.38 -31.88
CA GLN A 109 10.62 13.99 -33.09
C GLN A 109 9.54 13.93 -34.17
#